data_AF-A0A7K0CT85-F1
#
_entry.id   AF-A0A7K0CT85-F1
#
_cell.length_a   1.000
_cell.length_b   1.000
_cell.length_c   1.000
_cell.angle_alpha   90.00
_cell.angle_beta   90.00
_cell.angle_gamma   90.00
#
_symmetry.space_group_name_H-M   'P 1'
#
loop_
_entity.id
_entity.type
_entity.pdbx_description
1 polymer ?
#
loop_
_entity_poly.entity_id
_entity_poly.type
_entity_poly.pdbx_seq_one_letter_code
_entity_poly.pdbx_strand_id
1 'polypeptide(L)'
;MFWFLLIAMVAVVAAVTLVLLSGGEALTDPEPELLADPLPHDRPLARADVDHLRLPLALRGYRMAEVDDALDRLAAELAERDARIAELEAALAGVRAEAALAPDAAETPEDPR
;
A
#
# COMPACT_ATOMS: atom_id res chain seq x y z
N MET A 1 -58.68 -29.72 -15.09
CA MET A 1 -58.64 -28.45 -14.35
C MET A 1 -57.48 -28.42 -13.34
N PHE A 2 -57.38 -29.33 -12.37
CA PHE A 2 -56.28 -29.38 -11.39
C PHE A 2 -54.87 -29.45 -12.02
N TRP A 3 -54.66 -30.32 -13.02
CA TRP A 3 -53.39 -30.44 -13.73
C TRP A 3 -52.90 -29.14 -14.40
N PHE A 4 -53.83 -28.34 -14.93
CA PHE A 4 -53.50 -27.05 -15.53
C PHE A 4 -53.01 -26.05 -14.47
N LEU A 5 -53.64 -26.04 -13.28
CA LEU A 5 -53.21 -25.19 -12.17
C LEU A 5 -51.83 -25.60 -11.64
N LEU A 6 -51.56 -26.90 -11.58
CA LEU A 6 -50.26 -27.42 -11.15
C LEU A 6 -49.15 -27.03 -12.13
N ILE A 7 -49.39 -27.19 -13.43
CA ILE A 7 -48.44 -26.79 -14.48
C ILE A 7 -48.22 -25.28 -14.45
N ALA A 8 -49.29 -24.48 -14.28
CA ALA A 8 -49.18 -23.03 -14.16
C ALA A 8 -48.35 -22.63 -12.92
N MET A 9 -48.55 -23.28 -11.78
CA MET A 9 -47.75 -23.06 -10.57
C MET A 9 -46.27 -23.37 -10.82
N VAL A 10 -45.97 -24.54 -11.39
CA VAL A 10 -44.59 -24.94 -11.70
C VAL A 10 -43.94 -23.95 -12.67
N ALA A 11 -44.67 -23.50 -13.69
CA ALA A 11 -44.18 -22.51 -14.65
C ALA A 11 -43.88 -21.16 -13.98
N VAL A 12 -44.74 -20.70 -13.08
CA VAL A 12 -44.51 -19.46 -12.31
C VAL A 12 -43.31 -19.61 -11.39
N VAL A 13 -43.20 -20.71 -10.64
CA VAL A 13 -42.04 -20.98 -9.77
C VAL A 13 -40.75 -21.02 -10.58
N ALA A 14 -40.75 -21.75 -11.71
CA ALA A 14 -39.61 -21.84 -12.61
C ALA A 14 -39.20 -20.46 -13.15
N ALA A 15 -40.17 -19.66 -13.60
CA ALA A 15 -39.93 -18.30 -14.09
C ALA A 15 -39.35 -17.40 -12.98
N VAL A 16 -39.90 -17.43 -11.77
CA VAL A 16 -39.39 -16.67 -10.62
C VAL A 16 -37.98 -17.12 -10.25
N THR A 17 -37.72 -18.43 -10.19
CA THR A 17 -36.37 -18.93 -9.91
C THR A 17 -35.38 -18.51 -10.99
N LEU A 18 -35.78 -18.52 -12.25
CA LEU A 18 -34.92 -18.09 -13.36
C LEU A 18 -34.63 -16.59 -13.29
N VAL A 19 -35.59 -15.76 -12.86
CA VAL A 19 -35.37 -14.32 -12.62
C VAL A 19 -34.46 -14.08 -11.41
N LEU A 20 -34.60 -14.86 -10.33
CA LEU A 20 -33.74 -14.75 -9.15
C LEU A 20 -32.30 -15.21 -9.46
N LEU A 21 -32.15 -16.25 -10.29
CA LEU A 21 -30.86 -16.74 -10.77
C LEU A 21 -30.26 -15.82 -11.84
N SER A 22 -31.09 -15.21 -12.70
CA SER A 22 -30.66 -14.25 -13.73
C SER A 22 -30.50 -12.84 -13.20
N GLY A 23 -30.91 -12.56 -11.96
CA GLY A 23 -30.55 -11.36 -11.21
C GLY A 23 -29.05 -11.30 -10.90
N GLY A 24 -28.29 -12.33 -11.26
CA GLY A 24 -26.89 -12.21 -11.65
C GLY A 24 -26.75 -11.60 -13.04
N GLU A 25 -27.41 -10.45 -13.30
CA GLU A 25 -26.82 -9.52 -14.24
C GLU A 25 -25.38 -9.33 -13.80
N ALA A 26 -24.47 -9.22 -14.77
CA ALA A 26 -23.17 -8.66 -14.55
C ALA A 26 -23.40 -7.29 -13.86
N LEU A 27 -23.44 -7.31 -12.54
CA LEU A 27 -22.78 -6.30 -11.76
C LEU A 27 -21.40 -6.27 -12.41
N THR A 28 -21.18 -5.32 -13.33
CA THR A 28 -19.89 -4.67 -13.36
C THR A 28 -19.64 -4.39 -11.89
N ASP A 29 -18.84 -5.27 -11.28
CA ASP A 29 -18.37 -5.15 -9.91
C ASP A 29 -18.09 -3.66 -9.79
N PRO A 30 -18.86 -2.89 -8.99
CA PRO A 30 -18.67 -1.45 -8.96
C PRO A 30 -17.20 -1.30 -8.64
N GLU A 31 -16.38 -0.88 -9.62
CA GLU A 31 -14.91 -0.90 -9.56
C GLU A 31 -14.58 -0.49 -8.14
N PRO A 32 -14.17 -1.45 -7.27
CA PRO A 32 -14.33 -1.29 -5.84
C PRO A 32 -13.66 0.01 -5.52
N GLU A 33 -14.46 1.03 -5.15
CA GLU A 33 -14.02 2.43 -5.09
C GLU A 33 -12.63 2.37 -4.49
N LEU A 34 -11.62 2.65 -5.34
CA LEU A 34 -10.21 2.45 -5.03
C LEU A 34 -9.86 3.48 -3.96
N LEU A 35 -10.33 3.24 -2.74
CA LEU A 35 -9.85 3.77 -1.47
C LEU A 35 -8.48 3.15 -1.14
N ALA A 36 -7.90 2.40 -2.09
CA ALA A 36 -6.47 2.17 -2.15
C ALA A 36 -5.82 3.53 -2.41
N ASP A 37 -5.52 4.26 -1.33
CA ASP A 37 -4.54 5.33 -1.39
C ASP A 37 -3.22 4.66 -1.81
N PRO A 38 -2.81 4.82 -3.08
CA PRO A 38 -1.69 4.06 -3.59
C PRO A 38 -0.44 4.52 -2.86
N LEU A 39 0.39 3.56 -2.48
CA LEU A 39 1.69 3.86 -1.89
C LEU A 39 2.45 4.86 -2.78
N PRO A 40 3.21 5.80 -2.22
CA PRO A 40 3.97 6.77 -3.01
C PRO A 40 4.96 6.05 -3.94
N HIS A 41 4.99 6.42 -5.22
CA HIS A 41 5.89 5.86 -6.24
C HIS A 41 7.08 6.80 -6.53
N ASP A 42 6.94 8.06 -6.14
CA ASP A 42 7.85 9.16 -6.43
C ASP A 42 8.89 9.38 -5.32
N ARG A 43 8.66 8.82 -4.14
CA ARG A 43 9.57 8.88 -2.99
C ARG A 43 9.71 7.53 -2.29
N PRO A 44 10.78 7.33 -1.50
CA PRO A 44 10.89 6.19 -0.61
C PRO A 44 9.69 6.10 0.34
N LEU A 45 9.30 4.86 0.63
CA LEU A 45 8.26 4.54 1.60
C LEU A 45 8.72 4.93 2.99
N ALA A 46 7.84 5.59 3.73
CA ALA A 46 8.01 5.84 5.15
C ALA A 46 7.05 4.94 5.95
N ARG A 47 7.34 4.77 7.24
CA ARG A 47 6.45 4.03 8.16
C ARG A 47 5.00 4.52 8.13
N ALA A 48 4.79 5.83 8.11
CA ALA A 48 3.46 6.42 8.08
C ALA A 48 2.65 5.98 6.84
N ASP A 49 3.32 5.74 5.70
CA ASP A 49 2.64 5.30 4.48
C ASP A 49 2.10 3.87 4.62
N VAL A 50 2.82 3.01 5.35
CA VAL A 50 2.38 1.65 5.66
C VAL A 50 1.24 1.68 6.69
N ASP A 51 1.34 2.53 7.71
CA ASP A 51 0.31 2.67 8.76
C ASP A 51 -1.03 3.18 8.20
N HIS A 52 -1.01 3.97 7.12
CA HIS A 52 -2.19 4.49 6.44
C HIS A 52 -2.71 3.58 5.30
N LEU A 53 -1.99 2.51 4.96
CA LEU A 53 -2.34 1.63 3.86
C LEU A 53 -3.68 0.91 4.11
N ARG A 54 -4.58 0.98 3.11
CA ARG A 54 -5.89 0.29 3.14
C ARG A 54 -5.95 -0.72 2.00
N LEU A 55 -5.84 -2.00 2.37
CA LEU A 55 -5.96 -3.10 1.42
C LEU A 55 -7.45 -3.48 1.21
N PRO A 56 -7.93 -3.58 -0.05
CA PRO A 56 -9.30 -3.97 -0.32
C PRO A 56 -9.54 -5.46 0.01
N LEU A 57 -10.79 -5.78 0.37
CA LEU A 57 -11.22 -7.15 0.67
C LEU A 57 -11.46 -7.93 -0.63
N ALA A 58 -10.95 -9.15 -0.73
CA ALA A 58 -11.16 -10.04 -1.88
C ALA A 58 -11.82 -11.36 -1.45
N LEU A 59 -12.63 -11.95 -2.34
CA LEU A 59 -13.34 -13.24 -2.12
C LEU A 59 -12.40 -14.40 -1.76
N ARG A 60 -11.14 -14.31 -2.17
CA ARG A 60 -10.01 -15.07 -1.63
C ARG A 60 -8.94 -14.07 -1.21
N GLY A 61 -8.59 -14.07 0.06
CA GLY A 61 -7.55 -13.21 0.62
C GLY A 61 -6.70 -13.96 1.63
N TYR A 62 -5.52 -13.39 1.91
CA TYR A 62 -4.75 -13.77 3.08
C TYR A 62 -5.52 -13.39 4.36
N ARG A 63 -5.22 -14.05 5.48
CA ARG A 63 -5.85 -13.72 6.75
C ARG A 63 -5.39 -12.32 7.17
N MET A 64 -6.34 -11.40 7.37
CA MET A 64 -6.03 -10.00 7.65
C MET A 64 -5.08 -9.85 8.84
N ALA A 65 -5.29 -10.58 9.93
CA ALA A 65 -4.40 -10.54 11.10
C ALA A 65 -2.95 -10.93 10.78
N GLU A 66 -2.73 -11.92 9.91
CA GLU A 66 -1.37 -12.35 9.54
C GLU A 66 -0.70 -11.33 8.60
N VAL A 67 -1.49 -10.65 7.76
CA VAL A 67 -1.02 -9.56 6.91
C VAL A 67 -0.69 -8.34 7.75
N ASP A 68 -1.56 -7.95 8.69
CA ASP A 68 -1.38 -6.82 9.59
C ASP A 68 -0.13 -7.03 10.46
N ASP A 69 0.04 -8.20 11.08
CA ASP A 69 1.23 -8.56 11.86
C ASP A 69 2.52 -8.46 11.02
N ALA A 70 2.46 -8.89 9.75
CA ALA A 70 3.59 -8.80 8.84
C ALA A 70 3.89 -7.35 8.44
N LEU A 71 2.87 -6.55 8.14
CA LEU A 71 3.01 -5.13 7.79
C LEU A 71 3.56 -4.31 8.97
N ASP A 72 3.07 -4.55 10.19
CA ASP A 72 3.56 -3.90 11.41
C ASP A 72 5.05 -4.17 11.64
N ARG A 73 5.47 -5.42 11.43
CA ARG A 73 6.88 -5.79 11.51
C ARG A 73 7.71 -5.10 10.44
N LEU A 74 7.25 -5.09 9.19
CA LEU A 74 7.96 -4.42 8.09
C LEU A 74 8.05 -2.91 8.31
N ALA A 75 6.99 -2.28 8.83
CA ALA A 75 6.95 -0.87 9.17
C ALA A 75 7.96 -0.51 10.28
N ALA A 76 8.12 -1.38 11.27
CA ALA A 76 9.14 -1.23 12.31
C ALA A 76 10.57 -1.34 11.74
N GLU A 77 10.84 -2.34 10.90
CA GLU A 77 12.14 -2.50 10.24
C GLU A 77 12.46 -1.34 9.29
N LEU A 78 11.45 -0.80 8.60
CA LEU A 78 11.60 0.37 7.74
C LEU A 78 12.01 1.60 8.56
N ALA A 79 11.34 1.86 9.69
CA ALA A 79 11.69 2.97 10.57
C ALA A 79 13.11 2.86 11.15
N GLU A 80 13.56 1.64 11.49
CA GLU A 80 14.93 1.40 11.94
C GLU A 80 15.96 1.70 10.83
N ARG A 81 15.67 1.25 9.59
CA ARG A 81 16.52 1.54 8.43
C ARG A 81 16.59 3.04 8.14
N ASP A 82 15.47 3.74 8.17
CA ASP A 82 15.41 5.18 7.92
C ASP A 82 16.18 5.97 8.97
N ALA A 83 16.05 5.60 10.24
CA ALA A 83 16.84 6.20 11.32
C ALA A 83 18.34 5.98 11.08
N ARG A 84 18.73 4.77 10.70
CA ARG A 84 20.13 4.45 10.41
C ARG A 84 20.67 5.23 9.21
N ILE A 85 19.87 5.41 8.16
CA ILE A 85 20.25 6.22 6.99
C ILE A 85 20.46 7.67 7.41
N ALA A 86 19.53 8.24 8.19
CA ALA A 86 19.65 9.62 8.67
C ALA A 86 20.92 9.85 9.52
N GLU A 87 21.29 8.90 10.38
CA GLU A 87 22.55 8.94 11.12
C GLU A 87 23.79 8.96 10.19
N LEU A 88 23.80 8.09 9.18
CA LEU A 88 24.91 8.00 8.22
C LEU A 88 25.01 9.26 7.35
N GLU A 89 23.88 9.81 6.93
CA GLU A 89 23.82 11.05 6.18
C GLU A 89 24.31 12.25 7.01
N ALA A 90 23.93 12.32 8.29
CA ALA A 90 24.42 13.34 9.21
C ALA A 90 25.94 13.23 9.43
N ALA A 91 26.46 12.02 9.60
CA ALA A 91 27.91 11.79 9.72
C ALA A 91 28.66 12.21 8.44
N LEU A 92 28.14 11.86 7.26
CA LEU A 92 28.72 12.27 5.98
C LEU A 92 28.66 13.79 5.77
N ALA A 93 27.58 14.44 6.18
CA ALA A 93 27.45 15.89 6.12
C ALA A 93 28.48 16.58 7.02
N GLY A 94 28.72 16.07 8.23
CA GLY A 94 29.76 16.55 9.14
C GLY A 94 31.16 16.49 8.53
N VAL A 95 31.54 15.33 7.98
CA VAL A 95 32.85 15.15 7.31
C VAL A 95 33.02 16.10 6.12
N ARG A 96 31.97 16.30 5.32
CA ARG A 96 32.01 17.25 4.18
C ARG A 96 32.16 18.69 4.64
N ALA A 97 31.52 19.06 5.75
CA ALA A 97 31.64 20.41 6.32
C ALA A 97 33.04 20.68 6.86
N GLU A 98 33.65 19.70 7.54
CA GLU A 98 35.05 19.78 8.00
C GLU A 98 36.03 19.94 6.83
N ALA A 99 35.86 19.13 5.77
CA ALA A 99 36.68 19.24 4.56
C ALA A 99 36.54 20.59 3.85
N ALA A 100 35.33 21.17 3.84
CA ALA A 100 35.07 22.48 3.25
C ALA A 100 35.64 23.65 4.07
N LEU A 101 35.91 23.46 5.36
CA LEU A 101 36.56 24.46 6.24
C LEU A 101 38.10 24.41 6.17
N ALA A 102 38.66 23.31 5.68
CA ALA A 102 40.11 23.10 5.56
C ALA A 102 40.84 23.73 4.34
N PRO A 103 40.23 24.35 3.31
CA PRO A 103 40.98 24.79 2.12
C PRO A 103 41.82 26.07 2.32
N ASP A 104 41.62 26.84 3.39
CA ASP A 104 42.32 28.12 3.63
C ASP A 104 43.62 27.96 4.46
N ALA A 105 43.88 26.78 5.03
CA ALA A 105 45.08 26.54 5.85
C ALA A 105 46.34 26.18 5.01
N ALA A 106 46.20 26.00 3.70
CA ALA A 106 47.27 25.54 2.81
C ALA A 106 47.84 26.61 1.86
N GLU A 107 47.24 27.81 1.76
CA GLU A 107 47.78 28.92 0.95
C GLU A 107 48.46 30.00 1.81
N THR A 108 49.77 29.77 2.08
CA THR A 108 50.88 30.76 2.22
C THR A 108 50.90 31.75 3.42
N PRO A 109 52.10 32.08 3.99
CA PRO A 109 53.11 32.92 3.34
C PRO A 109 54.52 32.32 3.37
N GLU A 110 55.16 32.19 2.21
CA GLU A 110 56.18 33.13 1.70
C GLU A 110 57.51 33.02 2.48
N ASP A 111 58.44 32.36 1.79
CA ASP A 111 59.88 32.31 1.99
C ASP A 111 60.50 33.67 2.38
N PRO A 112 61.19 33.76 3.53
CA PRO A 112 62.17 34.79 3.76
C PRO A 112 63.59 34.19 3.77
N ARG A 113 64.26 34.37 2.62
CA ARG A 113 65.71 34.58 2.36
C ARG A 113 66.72 34.27 3.46
#